data_AF-A0A7C6RUK5-F1
#
_entry.id   AF-A0A7C6RUK5-F1
#
_cell.length_a   1.000
_cell.length_b   1.000
_cell.length_c   1.000
_cell.angle_alpha   90.00
_cell.angle_beta   90.00
_cell.angle_gamma   90.00
#
_symmetry.space_group_name_H-M   'P 1'
#
loop_
_entity.id
_entity.type
_entity.pdbx_description
1 polymer ?
#
loop_
_entity_poly.entity_id
_entity_poly.type
_entity_poly.pdbx_seq_one_letter_code
_entity_poly.pdbx_strand_id
1 'polypeptide(L)'
;MRRCSRKAAVLILLGVLALSQAASADERRDGGFFTLLDDEGEAITMTARELDPGDRYIAADNRLFEVVQTEGDTVRVRYLETVVLPEIGEELLRAEVAQAAQASGVVGIYHTHNDESYVPTSGTESRDDGRGDVLRVGKALASALEAQGLTVHWSDNSHIPHDGQAYVRSRRTAVELLKEQPDTLIDVHRDATPPEVYEAEVNGEPVTKVRIVVGRQNQNREANLEYAKRLKAVADKLYPGIVEGIFDAKGNYNQDLGPKTILLEFGAHTNRLDHAEQAAEFFAKVIPAAAGLTTGSRQQAEEQIGGGASRSLLWTVLIAGGLGAAFLLIKQGRIGTLAGFFRREAGLAERDHDSDDEQ
;
A
#
# COMPACT_ATOMS: atom_id res chain seq x y z
N MET A 1 -17.08 -52.60 -25.81
CA MET A 1 -17.01 -51.27 -26.46
C MET A 1 -18.00 -50.33 -25.78
N ARG A 2 -17.55 -49.53 -24.82
CA ARG A 2 -18.35 -48.49 -24.15
C ARG A 2 -17.55 -47.19 -24.19
N ARG A 3 -17.95 -46.28 -25.08
CA ARG A 3 -17.59 -44.86 -25.03
C ARG A 3 -18.66 -44.17 -24.21
N CYS A 4 -18.32 -43.63 -23.04
CA CYS A 4 -19.07 -42.50 -22.47
C CYS A 4 -18.25 -41.82 -21.37
N SER A 5 -18.35 -40.49 -21.32
CA SER A 5 -17.96 -39.61 -20.21
C SER A 5 -16.46 -39.27 -20.03
N ARG A 6 -15.93 -38.49 -20.98
CA ARG A 6 -14.86 -37.50 -20.72
C ARG A 6 -15.45 -36.08 -20.90
N LYS A 7 -16.38 -35.66 -20.04
CA LYS A 7 -16.87 -34.28 -19.95
C LYS A 7 -17.38 -33.98 -18.54
N ALA A 8 -16.48 -33.94 -17.55
CA ALA A 8 -16.83 -33.54 -16.18
C ALA A 8 -15.62 -32.97 -15.40
N ALA A 9 -14.66 -32.33 -16.06
CA ALA A 9 -13.44 -31.84 -15.41
C ALA A 9 -13.03 -30.41 -15.80
N VAL A 10 -13.93 -29.59 -16.36
CA VAL A 10 -13.60 -28.21 -16.82
C VAL A 10 -14.65 -27.19 -16.38
N LEU A 11 -15.26 -27.34 -15.20
CA LEU A 11 -16.33 -26.42 -14.75
C LEU A 11 -16.30 -26.11 -13.24
N ILE A 12 -15.12 -26.14 -12.62
CA ILE A 12 -14.89 -25.63 -11.26
C ILE A 12 -13.56 -24.86 -11.24
N LEU A 13 -13.47 -23.77 -12.01
CA LEU A 13 -12.41 -22.76 -11.85
C LEU A 13 -12.85 -21.38 -12.37
N LEU A 14 -14.14 -21.06 -12.26
CA LEU A 14 -14.75 -19.82 -12.78
C LEU A 14 -15.86 -19.33 -11.85
N GLY A 15 -15.59 -19.36 -10.54
CA GLY A 15 -16.60 -19.13 -9.50
C GLY A 15 -16.13 -18.30 -8.32
N VAL A 16 -15.10 -17.48 -8.47
CA VAL A 16 -14.78 -16.38 -7.55
C VAL A 16 -14.31 -15.18 -8.39
N LEU A 17 -15.21 -14.62 -9.21
CA LEU A 17 -15.14 -13.18 -9.40
C LEU A 17 -15.61 -12.59 -8.08
N ALA A 18 -14.66 -12.30 -7.20
CA ALA A 18 -14.93 -11.45 -6.06
C ALA A 18 -15.53 -10.16 -6.62
N LEU A 19 -16.76 -9.88 -6.22
CA LEU A 19 -17.30 -8.53 -6.25
C LEU A 19 -16.33 -7.70 -5.39
N SER A 20 -15.33 -7.11 -6.03
CA SER A 20 -14.56 -6.03 -5.44
C SER A 20 -15.55 -4.90 -5.23
N GLN A 21 -16.04 -4.77 -3.99
CA GLN A 21 -16.61 -3.51 -3.58
C GLN A 21 -15.54 -2.46 -3.89
N ALA A 22 -15.92 -1.44 -4.66
CA ALA A 22 -15.06 -0.29 -4.86
C ALA A 22 -14.73 0.25 -3.47
N ALA A 23 -13.49 0.04 -3.02
CA ALA A 23 -13.01 0.66 -1.81
C ALA A 23 -12.95 2.16 -2.11
N SER A 24 -13.89 2.93 -1.55
CA SER A 24 -13.75 4.38 -1.51
C SER A 24 -12.55 4.67 -0.63
N ALA A 25 -11.50 5.27 -1.20
CA ALA A 25 -10.52 5.97 -0.41
C ALA A 25 -11.22 7.25 0.07
N ASP A 26 -11.83 7.21 1.25
CA ASP A 26 -12.50 8.38 1.79
C ASP A 26 -11.44 9.29 2.41
N GLU A 27 -11.05 10.30 1.63
CA GLU A 27 -10.38 11.49 2.13
C GLU A 27 -11.44 12.53 2.51
N ARG A 28 -11.10 13.34 3.53
CA ARG A 28 -11.93 14.46 3.95
C ARG A 28 -12.13 15.45 2.81
N ARG A 29 -13.36 15.93 2.67
CA ARG A 29 -13.75 16.93 1.64
C ARG A 29 -14.03 18.31 2.21
N ASP A 30 -13.94 18.47 3.53
CA ASP A 30 -14.17 19.72 4.24
C ASP A 30 -12.88 20.54 4.43
N GLY A 31 -11.76 20.09 3.86
CA GLY A 31 -10.45 20.72 3.98
C GLY A 31 -9.78 20.53 5.35
N GLY A 32 -10.37 19.71 6.24
CA GLY A 32 -9.76 19.36 7.51
C GLY A 32 -8.83 18.14 7.39
N PHE A 33 -8.15 17.83 8.50
CA PHE A 33 -7.20 16.72 8.61
C PHE A 33 -7.32 16.07 9.98
N PHE A 34 -6.92 14.80 10.05
CA PHE A 34 -6.78 14.07 11.29
C PHE A 34 -5.36 14.24 11.82
N THR A 35 -5.22 14.33 13.15
CA THR A 35 -3.93 14.27 13.85
C THR A 35 -3.79 12.92 14.54
N LEU A 36 -2.73 12.19 14.23
CA LEU A 36 -2.40 10.93 14.89
C LEU A 36 -1.64 11.25 16.18
N LEU A 37 -2.24 10.90 17.33
CA LEU A 37 -1.66 11.10 18.65
C LEU A 37 -1.31 9.76 19.28
N ASP A 38 -0.12 9.65 19.86
CA ASP A 38 0.25 8.49 20.67
C ASP A 38 -0.41 8.49 22.07
N ASP A 39 -0.06 7.50 22.89
CA ASP A 39 -0.62 7.33 24.23
C ASP A 39 -0.22 8.48 25.18
N GLU A 40 0.89 9.15 24.91
CA GLU A 40 1.39 10.34 25.61
C GLU A 40 0.75 11.65 25.12
N GLY A 41 0.05 11.62 23.98
CA GLY A 41 -0.58 12.78 23.36
C GLY A 41 0.34 13.57 22.43
N GLU A 42 1.50 13.02 22.07
CA GLU A 42 2.42 13.59 21.09
C GLU A 42 1.91 13.34 19.67
N ALA A 43 2.03 14.35 18.81
CA ALA A 43 1.61 14.25 17.42
C ALA A 43 2.65 13.47 16.60
N ILE A 44 2.22 12.34 16.03
CA ILE A 44 3.06 11.48 15.20
C ILE A 44 3.06 11.96 13.75
N THR A 45 1.88 12.24 13.21
CA THR A 45 1.68 12.80 11.86
C THR A 45 0.25 13.31 11.70
N MET A 46 -0.07 13.87 10.53
CA MET A 46 -1.41 14.27 10.13
C MET A 46 -1.77 13.65 8.78
N THR A 47 -3.06 13.43 8.52
CA THR A 47 -3.56 12.87 7.27
C THR A 47 -4.97 13.36 6.97
N ALA A 48 -5.32 13.56 5.70
CA ALA A 48 -6.71 13.79 5.29
C ALA A 48 -7.50 12.49 5.12
N ARG A 49 -6.82 11.34 5.17
CA ARG A 49 -7.42 10.01 4.99
C ARG A 49 -8.18 9.60 6.25
N GLU A 50 -9.40 9.09 6.06
CA GLU A 50 -10.08 8.40 7.15
C GLU A 50 -9.35 7.11 7.48
N LEU A 51 -8.99 6.94 8.76
CA LEU A 51 -8.31 5.77 9.28
C LEU A 51 -9.24 4.93 10.14
N ASP A 52 -9.18 3.61 9.94
CA ASP A 52 -9.96 2.65 10.71
C ASP A 52 -9.11 1.96 11.78
N PRO A 53 -9.71 1.48 12.88
CA PRO A 53 -9.03 0.62 13.84
C PRO A 53 -8.29 -0.55 13.16
N GLY A 54 -7.03 -0.73 13.55
CA GLY A 54 -6.11 -1.71 12.99
C GLY A 54 -5.36 -1.24 11.73
N ASP A 55 -5.64 -0.04 11.21
CA ASP A 55 -4.74 0.61 10.24
C ASP A 55 -3.40 0.90 10.90
N ARG A 56 -2.35 0.95 10.09
CA ARG A 56 -0.97 1.03 10.57
C ARG A 56 -0.20 2.13 9.89
N TYR A 57 0.73 2.72 10.63
CA TYR A 57 1.62 3.75 10.14
C TYR A 57 3.05 3.49 10.61
N ILE A 58 3.98 3.38 9.66
CA ILE A 58 5.41 3.33 9.93
C ILE A 58 5.95 4.74 9.74
N ALA A 59 6.33 5.39 10.84
CA ALA A 59 6.84 6.76 10.83
C ALA A 59 8.22 6.86 10.18
N ALA A 60 8.67 8.10 9.90
CA ALA A 60 9.99 8.39 9.36
C ALA A 60 11.15 7.74 10.15
N ASP A 61 11.01 7.63 11.48
CA ASP A 61 11.97 7.02 12.41
C ASP A 61 11.80 5.50 12.59
N ASN A 62 10.99 4.86 11.74
CA ASN A 62 10.66 3.43 11.76
C ASN A 62 9.79 2.95 12.92
N ARG A 63 9.30 3.83 13.80
CA ARG A 63 8.30 3.42 14.79
C ARG A 63 6.99 3.06 14.08
N LEU A 64 6.49 1.85 14.36
CA LEU A 64 5.22 1.34 13.87
C LEU A 64 4.14 1.64 14.90
N PHE A 65 3.08 2.28 14.43
CA PHE A 65 1.89 2.59 15.19
C PHE A 65 0.67 1.89 14.59
N GLU A 66 -0.27 1.49 15.45
CA GLU A 66 -1.56 0.94 15.06
C GLU A 66 -2.69 1.84 15.54
N VAL A 67 -3.62 2.15 14.64
CA VAL A 67 -4.82 2.94 14.93
C VAL A 67 -5.71 2.16 15.88
N VAL A 68 -6.03 2.78 17.02
CA VAL A 68 -6.91 2.19 18.04
C VAL A 68 -8.34 2.68 17.85
N GLN A 69 -8.50 4.00 17.71
CA GLN A 69 -9.80 4.64 17.54
C GLN A 69 -9.66 6.05 16.96
N THR A 70 -10.75 6.57 16.41
CA THR A 70 -10.85 7.93 15.88
C THR A 70 -11.98 8.66 16.61
N GLU A 71 -11.67 9.83 17.18
CA GLU A 71 -12.60 10.69 17.92
C GLU A 71 -12.49 12.13 17.36
N GLY A 72 -13.48 12.56 16.58
CA GLY A 72 -13.41 13.83 15.86
C GLY A 72 -12.21 13.87 14.91
N ASP A 73 -11.40 14.92 15.01
CA ASP A 73 -10.18 15.09 14.20
C ASP A 73 -8.94 14.41 14.81
N THR A 74 -9.11 13.63 15.87
CA THR A 74 -8.00 12.92 16.55
C THR A 74 -8.07 11.43 16.27
N VAL A 75 -6.95 10.87 15.81
CA VAL A 75 -6.75 9.42 15.67
C VAL A 75 -5.79 8.98 16.76
N ARG A 76 -6.26 8.17 17.72
CA ARG A 76 -5.40 7.58 18.74
C ARG A 76 -4.66 6.40 18.16
N VAL A 77 -3.34 6.42 18.29
CA VAL A 77 -2.48 5.35 17.82
C VAL A 77 -1.65 4.78 18.97
N ARG A 78 -1.38 3.48 18.90
CA ARG A 78 -0.56 2.77 19.87
C ARG A 78 0.74 2.33 19.22
N TYR A 79 1.87 2.62 19.87
CA TYR A 79 3.17 2.10 19.45
C TYR A 79 3.21 0.57 19.56
N LEU A 80 3.69 -0.10 18.52
CA LEU A 80 3.86 -1.55 18.50
C LEU A 80 5.33 -1.94 18.62
N GLU A 81 6.16 -1.47 17.70
CA GLU A 81 7.58 -1.81 17.61
C GLU A 81 8.34 -0.82 16.73
N THR A 82 9.66 -0.91 16.72
CA THR A 82 10.50 -0.21 15.73
C THR A 82 10.85 -1.19 14.63
N VAL A 83 10.39 -0.92 13.41
CA VAL A 83 10.57 -1.80 12.26
C VAL A 83 12.04 -1.83 11.84
N VAL A 84 12.59 -3.04 11.72
CA VAL A 84 13.89 -3.23 11.06
C VAL A 84 13.66 -3.26 9.55
N LEU A 85 14.12 -2.21 8.87
CA LEU A 85 14.06 -2.13 7.42
C LEU A 85 15.03 -3.14 6.77
N PRO A 86 14.73 -3.61 5.54
CA PRO A 86 15.61 -4.52 4.83
C PRO A 86 17.00 -3.91 4.60
N GLU A 87 18.05 -4.69 4.82
CA GLU A 87 19.41 -4.26 4.52
C GLU A 87 19.60 -4.07 3.02
N ILE A 88 19.99 -2.87 2.61
CA ILE A 88 20.37 -2.57 1.23
C ILE A 88 21.89 -2.65 1.12
N GLY A 89 22.42 -3.54 0.27
CA GLY A 89 23.86 -3.73 0.11
C GLY A 89 24.56 -2.45 -0.38
N GLU A 90 25.73 -2.10 0.19
CA GLU A 90 26.44 -0.86 -0.16
C GLU A 90 26.84 -0.76 -1.63
N GLU A 91 27.07 -1.90 -2.29
CA GLU A 91 27.41 -1.95 -3.71
C GLU A 91 26.26 -1.46 -4.59
N LEU A 92 25.01 -1.66 -4.16
CA LEU A 92 23.81 -1.14 -4.82
C LEU A 92 23.79 0.39 -4.80
N LEU A 93 24.03 0.97 -3.62
CA LEU A 93 24.11 2.42 -3.46
C LEU A 93 25.26 3.02 -4.26
N ARG A 94 26.43 2.36 -4.28
CA ARG A 94 27.57 2.81 -5.08
C ARG A 94 27.29 2.71 -6.57
N ALA A 95 26.57 1.69 -7.03
CA ALA A 95 26.18 1.54 -8.43
C ALA A 95 25.16 2.60 -8.86
N GLU A 96 24.18 2.96 -8.01
CA GLU A 96 23.22 4.05 -8.28
C GLU A 96 23.88 5.42 -8.30
N VAL A 97 24.82 5.67 -7.37
CA VAL A 97 25.59 6.93 -7.33
C VAL A 97 26.60 7.02 -8.47
N ALA A 98 27.21 5.90 -8.88
CA ALA A 98 28.27 5.88 -9.89
C ALA A 98 27.75 5.73 -11.32
N GLN A 99 26.59 5.09 -11.55
CA GLN A 99 26.06 4.83 -12.89
C GLN A 99 24.52 4.85 -12.92
N ALA A 100 23.97 6.03 -13.17
CA ALA A 100 22.63 6.22 -13.71
C ALA A 100 22.41 5.53 -15.08
N ALA A 101 23.42 4.90 -15.69
CA ALA A 101 23.36 4.40 -17.07
C ALA A 101 23.14 2.87 -17.22
N GLN A 102 22.89 2.13 -16.13
CA GLN A 102 22.74 0.67 -16.16
C GLN A 102 21.41 0.13 -15.60
N ALA A 103 20.46 1.00 -15.24
CA ALA A 103 19.12 0.53 -14.90
C ALA A 103 18.41 0.06 -16.18
N SER A 104 17.71 -1.08 -16.09
CA SER A 104 16.90 -1.61 -17.18
C SER A 104 15.61 -2.19 -16.61
N GLY A 105 14.48 -1.74 -17.11
CA GLY A 105 13.17 -2.17 -16.64
C GLY A 105 12.07 -1.30 -17.22
N VAL A 106 10.83 -1.71 -16.97
CA VAL A 106 9.63 -1.00 -17.42
C VAL A 106 8.90 -0.44 -16.20
N VAL A 107 8.59 0.85 -16.21
CA VAL A 107 7.83 1.52 -15.14
C VAL A 107 6.54 2.07 -15.72
N GLY A 108 5.40 1.74 -15.12
CA GLY A 108 4.12 2.37 -15.41
C GLY A 108 3.82 3.47 -14.41
N ILE A 109 3.41 4.65 -14.88
CA ILE A 109 3.03 5.78 -14.03
C ILE A 109 1.66 6.29 -14.46
N TYR A 110 0.75 6.47 -13.51
CA TYR A 110 -0.57 7.04 -13.73
C TYR A 110 -1.02 7.86 -12.52
N HIS A 111 -2.20 8.48 -12.63
CA HIS A 111 -2.74 9.40 -11.63
C HIS A 111 -4.22 9.13 -11.43
N THR A 112 -4.63 8.51 -10.32
CA THR A 112 -6.06 8.31 -10.04
C THR A 112 -6.77 9.65 -9.88
N HIS A 113 -6.16 10.61 -9.20
CA HIS A 113 -6.68 11.96 -8.99
C HIS A 113 -5.90 12.97 -9.83
N ASN A 114 -6.01 12.84 -11.17
CA ASN A 114 -5.26 13.67 -12.14
C ASN A 114 -5.61 15.18 -12.12
N ASP A 115 -6.64 15.57 -11.37
CA ASP A 115 -7.05 16.95 -11.14
C ASP A 115 -6.27 17.64 -10.01
N GLU A 116 -5.59 16.89 -9.14
CA GLU A 116 -4.89 17.43 -7.97
C GLU A 116 -3.84 18.47 -8.33
N SER A 117 -3.83 19.58 -7.58
CA SER A 117 -2.97 20.74 -7.82
C SER A 117 -2.35 21.30 -6.54
N TYR A 118 -1.33 22.14 -6.69
CA TYR A 118 -0.64 22.79 -5.58
C TYR A 118 -1.04 24.26 -5.50
N VAL A 119 -1.70 24.65 -4.41
CA VAL A 119 -2.28 25.97 -4.17
C VAL A 119 -1.25 27.11 -4.34
N PRO A 120 -0.01 27.03 -3.81
CA PRO A 120 0.96 28.11 -3.99
C PRO A 120 1.37 28.38 -5.43
N THR A 121 1.15 27.42 -6.34
CA THR A 121 1.56 27.53 -7.75
C THR A 121 0.39 27.86 -8.66
N SER A 122 -0.70 27.09 -8.56
CA SER A 122 -1.86 27.20 -9.45
C SER A 122 -3.04 27.94 -8.84
N GLY A 123 -2.97 28.32 -7.57
CA GLY A 123 -4.05 29.02 -6.85
C GLY A 123 -5.26 28.15 -6.52
N THR A 124 -5.18 26.85 -6.76
CA THR A 124 -6.24 25.87 -6.49
C THR A 124 -5.64 24.51 -6.12
N GLU A 125 -6.36 23.73 -5.31
CA GLU A 125 -5.98 22.37 -4.89
C GLU A 125 -6.44 21.27 -5.87
N SER A 126 -7.35 21.63 -6.78
CA SER A 126 -7.92 20.76 -7.80
C SER A 126 -8.33 21.55 -9.04
N ARG A 127 -8.30 20.90 -10.21
CA ARG A 127 -8.73 21.47 -11.50
C ARG A 127 -9.77 20.58 -12.18
N ASP A 128 -10.97 21.12 -12.37
CA ASP A 128 -12.10 20.40 -12.96
C ASP A 128 -11.87 19.92 -14.41
N ASP A 129 -10.87 20.47 -15.11
CA ASP A 129 -10.46 20.02 -16.44
C ASP A 129 -9.59 18.75 -16.41
N GLY A 130 -9.24 18.24 -15.22
CA GLY A 130 -8.37 17.09 -15.04
C GLY A 130 -6.93 17.35 -15.44
N ARG A 131 -6.50 18.61 -15.53
CA ARG A 131 -5.12 19.01 -15.86
C ARG A 131 -4.39 19.53 -14.63
N GLY A 132 -4.48 18.77 -13.53
CA GLY A 132 -3.86 19.07 -12.25
C GLY A 132 -2.34 19.18 -12.33
N ASP A 133 -1.74 19.92 -11.40
CA ASP A 133 -0.28 20.01 -11.29
C ASP A 133 0.38 18.67 -10.94
N VAL A 134 -0.36 17.72 -10.34
CA VAL A 134 0.16 16.37 -10.05
C VAL A 134 0.67 15.65 -11.30
N LEU A 135 0.08 15.95 -12.47
CA LEU A 135 0.55 15.44 -13.75
C LEU A 135 1.99 15.87 -14.06
N ARG A 136 2.38 17.08 -13.64
CA ARG A 136 3.74 17.57 -13.79
C ARG A 136 4.72 16.83 -12.89
N VAL A 137 4.31 16.52 -11.65
CA VAL A 137 5.11 15.70 -10.73
C VAL A 137 5.32 14.29 -11.30
N GLY A 138 4.27 13.66 -11.81
CA GLY A 138 4.39 12.36 -12.48
C GLY A 138 5.26 12.41 -13.73
N LYS A 139 5.20 13.52 -14.49
CA LYS A 139 6.05 13.71 -15.66
C LYS A 139 7.51 13.93 -15.28
N ALA A 140 7.81 14.67 -14.21
CA ALA A 140 9.16 14.84 -13.67
C ALA A 140 9.74 13.49 -13.23
N LEU A 141 8.96 12.69 -12.48
CA LEU A 141 9.33 11.32 -12.12
C LEU A 141 9.66 10.47 -13.35
N ALA A 142 8.78 10.50 -14.36
CA ALA A 142 8.95 9.75 -15.59
C ALA A 142 10.25 10.13 -16.31
N SER A 143 10.48 11.42 -16.52
CA SER A 143 11.67 11.91 -17.22
C SER A 143 12.96 11.64 -16.45
N ALA A 144 12.95 11.68 -15.12
CA ALA A 144 14.10 11.33 -14.30
C ALA A 144 14.41 9.82 -14.30
N LEU A 145 13.39 8.96 -14.43
CA LEU A 145 13.57 7.51 -14.62
C LEU A 145 14.07 7.20 -16.05
N GLU A 146 13.53 7.86 -17.07
CA GLU A 146 14.00 7.74 -18.47
C GLU A 146 15.48 8.16 -18.61
N ALA A 147 15.87 9.24 -17.93
CA ALA A 147 17.27 9.70 -17.87
C ALA A 147 18.22 8.67 -17.24
N GLN A 148 17.69 7.72 -16.48
CA GLN A 148 18.43 6.59 -15.90
C GLN A 148 18.41 5.32 -16.78
N GLY A 149 17.85 5.40 -17.99
CA GLY A 149 17.81 4.29 -18.94
C GLY A 149 16.62 3.33 -18.80
N LEU A 150 15.63 3.65 -17.94
CA LEU A 150 14.41 2.86 -17.85
C LEU A 150 13.42 3.20 -18.97
N THR A 151 12.62 2.21 -19.37
CA THR A 151 11.45 2.43 -20.23
C THR A 151 10.29 2.87 -19.34
N VAL A 152 9.70 4.04 -19.61
CA VAL A 152 8.59 4.55 -18.80
C VAL A 152 7.34 4.72 -19.66
N HIS A 153 6.22 4.17 -19.19
CA HIS A 153 4.90 4.41 -19.74
C HIS A 153 4.12 5.29 -18.77
N TRP A 154 4.18 6.60 -19.00
CA TRP A 154 3.43 7.60 -18.25
C TRP A 154 2.10 7.92 -18.94
N SER A 155 1.01 7.90 -18.18
CA SER A 155 -0.33 8.22 -18.66
C SER A 155 -0.90 9.46 -17.98
N ASP A 156 -1.37 10.41 -18.78
CA ASP A 156 -2.12 11.59 -18.37
C ASP A 156 -3.62 11.48 -18.66
N ASN A 157 -4.12 10.24 -18.77
CA ASN A 157 -5.55 9.99 -18.94
C ASN A 157 -6.35 10.65 -17.82
N SER A 158 -7.48 11.23 -18.18
CA SER A 158 -8.36 11.87 -17.21
C SER A 158 -9.30 10.86 -16.54
N HIS A 159 -9.41 10.96 -15.21
CA HIS A 159 -10.26 10.16 -14.34
C HIS A 159 -11.24 11.02 -13.54
N ILE A 160 -11.49 12.26 -13.97
CA ILE A 160 -12.52 13.12 -13.41
C ILE A 160 -13.92 12.46 -13.48
N PRO A 161 -14.85 12.80 -12.58
CA PRO A 161 -14.73 13.75 -11.45
C PRO A 161 -13.81 13.24 -10.31
N HIS A 162 -13.39 14.12 -9.41
CA HIS A 162 -12.68 13.73 -8.18
C HIS A 162 -13.68 13.12 -7.18
N ASP A 163 -13.91 11.81 -7.28
CA ASP A 163 -14.82 11.07 -6.40
C ASP A 163 -14.31 9.64 -6.15
N GLY A 164 -15.01 8.87 -5.31
CA GLY A 164 -14.64 7.47 -5.03
C GLY A 164 -14.69 6.56 -6.26
N GLN A 165 -15.32 6.98 -7.36
CA GLN A 165 -15.31 6.24 -8.63
C GLN A 165 -14.08 6.56 -9.49
N ALA A 166 -13.22 7.52 -9.08
CA ALA A 166 -11.95 7.81 -9.75
C ALA A 166 -11.07 6.56 -9.81
N TYR A 167 -11.02 5.76 -8.74
CA TYR A 167 -10.30 4.48 -8.72
C TYR A 167 -10.84 3.47 -9.74
N VAL A 168 -12.14 3.43 -9.98
CA VAL A 168 -12.75 2.56 -10.99
C VAL A 168 -12.34 3.01 -12.41
N ARG A 169 -12.28 4.33 -12.65
CA ARG A 169 -11.85 4.89 -13.93
C ARG A 169 -10.36 4.69 -14.15
N SER A 170 -9.54 5.02 -13.16
CA SER A 170 -8.08 4.89 -13.20
C SER A 170 -7.62 3.44 -13.31
N ARG A 171 -8.40 2.49 -12.78
CA ARG A 171 -8.16 1.06 -12.97
C ARG A 171 -8.06 0.68 -14.45
N ARG A 172 -8.83 1.31 -15.33
CA ARG A 172 -8.75 1.03 -16.78
C ARG A 172 -7.40 1.45 -17.35
N THR A 173 -6.91 2.61 -16.94
CA THR A 173 -5.57 3.11 -17.32
C THR A 173 -4.48 2.21 -16.74
N ALA A 174 -4.58 1.84 -15.47
CA ALA A 174 -3.66 0.91 -14.83
C ALA A 174 -3.60 -0.44 -15.56
N VAL A 175 -4.75 -1.02 -15.91
CA VAL A 175 -4.83 -2.28 -16.69
C VAL A 175 -4.25 -2.13 -18.10
N GLU A 176 -4.38 -0.97 -18.74
CA GLU A 176 -3.74 -0.70 -20.02
C GLU A 176 -2.22 -0.72 -19.87
N LEU A 177 -1.69 -0.03 -18.85
CA LEU A 177 -0.25 0.00 -18.56
C LEU A 177 0.31 -1.39 -18.26
N LEU A 178 -0.47 -2.28 -17.62
CA LEU A 178 -0.04 -3.66 -17.38
C LEU A 178 0.28 -4.46 -18.64
N LYS A 179 -0.26 -4.07 -19.82
CA LYS A 179 0.06 -4.73 -21.09
C LYS A 179 1.50 -4.52 -21.51
N GLU A 180 2.13 -3.44 -21.03
CA GLU A 180 3.54 -3.14 -21.24
C GLU A 180 4.45 -3.95 -20.31
N GLN A 181 3.88 -4.79 -19.44
CA GLN A 181 4.57 -5.63 -18.47
C GLN A 181 5.51 -4.83 -17.55
N PRO A 182 5.00 -3.78 -16.86
CA PRO A 182 5.82 -2.98 -15.98
C PRO A 182 6.33 -3.81 -14.80
N ASP A 183 7.59 -3.61 -14.45
CA ASP A 183 8.17 -4.15 -13.22
C ASP A 183 7.59 -3.46 -11.99
N THR A 184 7.19 -2.20 -12.09
CA THR A 184 6.47 -1.47 -11.03
C THR A 184 5.42 -0.54 -11.62
N LEU A 185 4.29 -0.43 -10.94
CA LEU A 185 3.20 0.46 -11.30
C LEU A 185 3.01 1.49 -10.16
N ILE A 186 3.05 2.77 -10.51
CA ILE A 186 3.06 3.87 -9.55
C ILE A 186 1.85 4.77 -9.80
N ASP A 187 1.01 4.93 -8.78
CA ASP A 187 -0.03 5.94 -8.73
C ASP A 187 0.51 7.18 -8.01
N VAL A 188 0.58 8.31 -8.71
CA VAL A 188 1.20 9.55 -8.20
C VAL A 188 0.13 10.55 -7.78
N HIS A 189 0.20 10.96 -6.52
CA HIS A 189 -0.76 11.85 -5.84
C HIS A 189 -0.02 12.99 -5.10
N ARG A 190 -0.81 13.88 -4.50
CA ARG A 190 -0.42 14.80 -3.43
C ARG A 190 -1.36 14.63 -2.23
N ASP A 191 -0.92 14.99 -1.03
CA ASP A 191 -1.76 14.89 0.18
C ASP A 191 -2.55 16.18 0.47
N ALA A 192 -3.61 16.07 1.26
CA ALA A 192 -4.46 17.18 1.69
C ALA A 192 -4.21 17.61 3.16
N THR A 193 -2.94 17.77 3.54
CA THR A 193 -2.51 18.13 4.90
C THR A 193 -1.87 19.53 4.98
N PRO A 194 -1.58 20.03 6.20
CA PRO A 194 -0.72 21.19 6.38
C PRO A 194 0.69 20.96 5.80
N PRO A 195 1.34 22.02 5.26
CA PRO A 195 2.61 21.87 4.55
C PRO A 195 3.75 21.34 5.43
N GLU A 196 3.75 21.65 6.73
CA GLU A 196 4.79 21.28 7.69
C GLU A 196 4.96 19.75 7.87
N VAL A 197 3.94 18.97 7.56
CA VAL A 197 4.02 17.49 7.56
C VAL A 197 5.06 17.02 6.53
N TYR A 198 5.08 17.70 5.39
CA TYR A 198 5.87 17.33 4.21
C TYR A 198 7.07 18.25 3.96
N GLU A 199 7.22 19.37 4.65
CA GLU A 199 8.42 20.21 4.49
C GLU A 199 9.69 19.45 4.91
N ALA A 200 10.70 19.48 4.04
CA ALA A 200 12.00 18.88 4.28
C ALA A 200 13.11 19.64 3.54
N GLU A 201 14.34 19.34 3.92
CA GLU A 201 15.55 19.77 3.22
C GLU A 201 16.43 18.54 3.01
N VAL A 202 16.85 18.30 1.77
CA VAL A 202 17.73 17.18 1.41
C VAL A 202 18.88 17.78 0.61
N ASN A 203 20.12 17.48 1.03
CA ASN A 203 21.35 18.02 0.42
C ASN A 203 21.41 19.56 0.37
N GLY A 204 20.78 20.25 1.32
CA GLY A 204 20.74 21.73 1.35
C GLY A 204 19.69 22.36 0.43
N GLU A 205 18.86 21.54 -0.24
CA GLU A 205 17.80 22.01 -1.13
C GLU A 205 16.42 21.73 -0.50
N PRO A 206 15.50 22.71 -0.54
CA PRO A 206 14.14 22.52 -0.03
C PRO A 206 13.38 21.56 -0.93
N VAL A 207 12.75 20.56 -0.33
CA VAL A 207 11.97 19.53 -1.00
C VAL A 207 10.70 19.20 -0.21
N THR A 208 9.77 18.47 -0.83
CA THR A 208 8.74 17.79 -0.07
C THR A 208 9.22 16.39 0.33
N LYS A 209 8.74 15.90 1.46
CA LYS A 209 8.77 14.47 1.75
C LYS A 209 7.84 13.73 0.79
N VAL A 210 7.94 12.41 0.81
CA VAL A 210 7.05 11.51 0.10
C VAL A 210 6.45 10.53 1.09
N ARG A 211 5.13 10.38 1.04
CA ARG A 211 4.41 9.37 1.81
C ARG A 211 4.07 8.20 0.91
N ILE A 212 4.25 6.99 1.44
CA ILE A 212 3.98 5.75 0.72
C ILE A 212 2.68 5.16 1.28
N VAL A 213 1.74 4.78 0.42
CA VAL A 213 0.44 4.23 0.86
C VAL A 213 0.27 2.82 0.32
N VAL A 214 -0.04 1.89 1.23
CA VAL A 214 -0.37 0.48 0.95
C VAL A 214 -1.77 0.19 1.46
N GLY A 215 -2.65 -0.30 0.58
CA GLY A 215 -4.03 -0.60 0.91
C GLY A 215 -4.20 -1.95 1.60
N ARG A 216 -4.84 -2.01 2.76
CA ARG A 216 -5.04 -3.28 3.48
C ARG A 216 -5.98 -4.26 2.75
N GLN A 217 -6.83 -3.76 1.85
CA GLN A 217 -7.84 -4.52 1.12
C GLN A 217 -7.36 -4.97 -0.26
N ASN A 218 -6.06 -5.29 -0.39
CA ASN A 218 -5.46 -5.79 -1.61
C ASN A 218 -4.76 -7.14 -1.38
N GLN A 219 -4.94 -8.09 -2.30
CA GLN A 219 -4.39 -9.45 -2.17
C GLN A 219 -2.86 -9.51 -2.21
N ASN A 220 -2.22 -8.46 -2.76
CA ASN A 220 -0.76 -8.33 -2.82
C ASN A 220 -0.20 -7.52 -1.64
N ARG A 221 -1.00 -7.23 -0.60
CA ARG A 221 -0.65 -6.29 0.48
C ARG A 221 0.72 -6.57 1.08
N GLU A 222 1.02 -7.83 1.40
CA GLU A 222 2.32 -8.19 2.00
C GLU A 222 3.48 -7.88 1.05
N ALA A 223 3.35 -8.23 -0.24
CA ALA A 223 4.38 -7.96 -1.23
C ALA A 223 4.56 -6.44 -1.47
N ASN A 224 3.46 -5.70 -1.52
CA ASN A 224 3.48 -4.24 -1.70
C ASN A 224 3.99 -3.51 -0.46
N LEU A 225 3.72 -4.03 0.75
CA LEU A 225 4.28 -3.49 2.00
C LEU A 225 5.78 -3.75 2.10
N GLU A 226 6.27 -4.93 1.71
CA GLU A 226 7.71 -5.19 1.64
C GLU A 226 8.39 -4.32 0.57
N TYR A 227 7.72 -4.08 -0.56
CA TYR A 227 8.22 -3.12 -1.55
C TYR A 227 8.27 -1.68 -0.99
N ALA A 228 7.25 -1.24 -0.26
CA ALA A 228 7.23 0.06 0.42
C ALA A 228 8.39 0.19 1.44
N LYS A 229 8.65 -0.85 2.23
CA LYS A 229 9.80 -0.89 3.15
C LYS A 229 11.13 -0.86 2.41
N ARG A 230 11.27 -1.53 1.27
CA ARG A 230 12.47 -1.44 0.41
C ARG A 230 12.66 -0.03 -0.15
N LEU A 231 11.60 0.62 -0.66
CA LEU A 231 11.64 2.01 -1.08
C LEU A 231 12.15 2.91 0.04
N LYS A 232 11.57 2.78 1.24
CA LYS A 232 12.02 3.54 2.41
C LYS A 232 13.47 3.24 2.78
N ALA A 233 13.89 1.97 2.79
CA ALA A 233 15.26 1.60 3.13
C ALA A 233 16.31 2.18 2.17
N VAL A 234 16.00 2.23 0.88
CA VAL A 234 16.87 2.85 -0.13
C VAL A 234 16.85 4.37 0.01
N ALA A 235 15.66 4.96 0.15
CA ALA A 235 15.48 6.41 0.30
C ALA A 235 16.17 6.96 1.54
N ASP A 236 16.03 6.31 2.70
CA ASP A 236 16.66 6.73 3.95
C ASP A 236 18.19 6.72 3.87
N LYS A 237 18.78 5.88 2.99
CA LYS A 237 20.23 5.84 2.77
C LYS A 237 20.69 6.90 1.77
N LEU A 238 19.96 7.11 0.68
CA LEU A 238 20.33 8.06 -0.37
C LEU A 238 19.99 9.51 0.00
N TYR A 239 18.84 9.71 0.62
CA TYR A 239 18.21 10.99 0.90
C TYR A 239 17.53 10.95 2.29
N PRO A 240 18.32 10.92 3.38
CA PRO A 240 17.77 10.88 4.73
C PRO A 240 16.71 11.95 4.96
N GLY A 241 15.54 11.56 5.48
CA GLY A 241 14.43 12.49 5.77
C GLY A 241 13.46 12.73 4.61
N ILE A 242 13.68 12.16 3.42
CA ILE A 242 12.77 12.33 2.28
C ILE A 242 11.47 11.52 2.42
N VAL A 243 11.45 10.46 3.23
CA VAL A 243 10.24 9.65 3.42
C VAL A 243 9.50 10.16 4.65
N GLU A 244 8.25 10.59 4.45
CA GLU A 244 7.37 10.99 5.54
C GLU A 244 7.00 9.78 6.40
N GLY A 245 6.58 8.70 5.75
CA GLY A 245 6.16 7.47 6.39
C GLY A 245 5.48 6.51 5.41
N ILE A 246 5.07 5.36 5.93
CA ILE A 246 4.32 4.33 5.19
C ILE A 246 2.98 4.12 5.89
N PHE A 247 1.87 4.41 5.19
CA PHE A 247 0.56 3.92 5.59
C PHE A 247 0.35 2.51 5.08
N ASP A 248 -0.12 1.65 5.97
CA ASP A 248 -0.75 0.38 5.68
C ASP A 248 -2.19 0.50 6.20
N ALA A 249 -3.03 1.14 5.38
CA ALA A 249 -4.35 1.66 5.78
C ALA A 249 -5.47 1.07 4.91
N LYS A 250 -6.72 1.18 5.36
CA LYS A 250 -7.86 0.63 4.62
C LYS A 250 -7.97 1.25 3.24
N GLY A 251 -8.10 0.38 2.25
CA GLY A 251 -8.25 0.74 0.85
C GLY A 251 -7.62 -0.31 -0.04
N ASN A 252 -7.82 -0.18 -1.35
CA ASN A 252 -7.20 -1.06 -2.34
C ASN A 252 -6.24 -0.29 -3.25
N TYR A 253 -6.63 0.90 -3.71
CA TYR A 253 -5.80 1.78 -4.53
C TYR A 253 -5.26 1.13 -5.82
N ASN A 254 -6.03 0.21 -6.41
CA ASN A 254 -5.63 -0.64 -7.55
C ASN A 254 -4.42 -1.54 -7.30
N GLN A 255 -3.98 -1.70 -6.05
CA GLN A 255 -2.78 -2.47 -5.69
C GLN A 255 -3.01 -3.99 -5.76
N ASP A 256 -4.26 -4.43 -5.91
CA ASP A 256 -4.59 -5.83 -6.19
C ASP A 256 -4.20 -6.28 -7.59
N LEU A 257 -3.91 -5.33 -8.50
CA LEU A 257 -3.50 -5.61 -9.88
C LEU A 257 -2.17 -6.36 -9.99
N GLY A 258 -1.26 -6.19 -9.04
CA GLY A 258 0.00 -6.93 -9.02
C GLY A 258 0.91 -6.56 -7.85
N PRO A 259 1.99 -7.34 -7.63
CA PRO A 259 3.05 -6.95 -6.72
C PRO A 259 3.80 -5.72 -7.27
N LYS A 260 4.47 -4.97 -6.41
CA LYS A 260 5.16 -3.71 -6.76
C LYS A 260 4.23 -2.67 -7.39
N THR A 261 2.96 -2.68 -7.01
CA THR A 261 1.99 -1.62 -7.30
C THR A 261 1.85 -0.74 -6.07
N ILE A 262 2.18 0.55 -6.20
CA ILE A 262 2.29 1.45 -5.05
C ILE A 262 1.68 2.83 -5.32
N LEU A 263 1.19 3.48 -4.27
CA LEU A 263 0.76 4.87 -4.30
C LEU A 263 1.80 5.73 -3.58
N LEU A 264 2.22 6.82 -4.23
CA LEU A 264 3.18 7.78 -3.70
C LEU A 264 2.56 9.18 -3.68
N GLU A 265 2.59 9.82 -2.51
CA GLU A 265 2.13 11.20 -2.32
C GLU A 265 3.34 12.13 -2.21
N PHE A 266 3.45 13.08 -3.12
CA PHE A 266 4.57 14.03 -3.16
C PHE A 266 4.15 15.36 -2.54
N GLY A 267 4.38 15.50 -1.24
CA GLY A 267 3.99 16.72 -0.54
C GLY A 267 2.48 16.86 -0.34
N ALA A 268 2.11 17.93 0.34
CA ALA A 268 0.74 18.40 0.47
C ALA A 268 0.37 19.42 -0.61
N HIS A 269 -0.92 19.60 -0.89
CA HIS A 269 -1.47 20.61 -1.80
C HIS A 269 -1.05 22.05 -1.46
N THR A 270 -0.63 22.30 -0.22
CA THR A 270 -0.16 23.60 0.28
C THR A 270 1.35 23.78 0.19
N ASN A 271 2.10 22.75 -0.21
CA ASN A 271 3.52 22.90 -0.56
C ASN A 271 3.68 23.50 -1.96
N ARG A 272 4.90 23.94 -2.29
CA ARG A 272 5.23 24.40 -3.64
C ARG A 272 5.42 23.22 -4.60
N LEU A 273 4.93 23.36 -5.83
CA LEU A 273 5.02 22.31 -6.85
C LEU A 273 6.47 21.96 -7.21
N ASP A 274 7.36 22.95 -7.29
CA ASP A 274 8.77 22.73 -7.62
C ASP A 274 9.48 21.85 -6.57
N HIS A 275 9.11 21.97 -5.29
CA HIS A 275 9.63 21.09 -4.24
C HIS A 275 9.13 19.64 -4.39
N ALA A 276 7.90 19.44 -4.89
CA ALA A 276 7.33 18.12 -5.17
C ALA A 276 7.94 17.50 -6.43
N GLU A 277 8.16 18.29 -7.49
CA GLU A 277 8.91 17.89 -8.69
C GLU A 277 10.35 17.46 -8.30
N GLN A 278 11.02 18.20 -7.42
CA GLN A 278 12.35 17.84 -6.91
C GLN A 278 12.35 16.51 -6.12
N ALA A 279 11.34 16.29 -5.27
CA ALA A 279 11.17 15.03 -4.54
C ALA A 279 10.97 13.85 -5.50
N ALA A 280 10.23 14.04 -6.59
CA ALA A 280 10.05 13.06 -7.65
C ALA A 280 11.37 12.70 -8.34
N GLU A 281 12.24 13.67 -8.60
CA GLU A 281 13.58 13.40 -9.16
C GLU A 281 14.48 12.59 -8.22
N PHE A 282 14.41 12.86 -6.91
CA PHE A 282 15.12 12.04 -5.92
C PHE A 282 14.56 10.61 -5.84
N PHE A 283 13.23 10.47 -5.82
CA PHE A 283 12.59 9.14 -5.83
C PHE A 283 12.84 8.35 -7.11
N ALA A 284 13.06 9.02 -8.25
CA ALA A 284 13.49 8.35 -9.48
C ALA A 284 14.81 7.59 -9.28
N LYS A 285 15.71 8.02 -8.38
CA LYS A 285 16.96 7.31 -8.07
C LYS A 285 16.79 6.24 -6.98
N VAL A 286 15.64 6.15 -6.34
CA VAL A 286 15.30 5.17 -5.29
C VAL A 286 14.62 3.94 -5.91
N ILE A 287 13.71 4.17 -6.86
CA ILE A 287 12.84 3.14 -7.44
C ILE A 287 13.65 1.98 -8.08
N PRO A 288 14.71 2.21 -8.89
CA PRO A 288 15.43 1.12 -9.54
C PRO A 288 16.05 0.11 -8.55
N ALA A 289 16.75 0.56 -7.51
CA ALA A 289 17.24 -0.30 -6.44
C ALA A 289 16.11 -1.04 -5.72
N ALA A 290 15.07 -0.31 -5.32
CA ALA A 290 13.98 -0.86 -4.54
C ALA A 290 13.22 -1.95 -5.30
N ALA A 291 12.94 -1.72 -6.59
CA ALA A 291 12.18 -2.61 -7.45
C ALA A 291 13.00 -3.80 -8.00
N GLY A 292 14.33 -3.80 -7.84
CA GLY A 292 15.19 -4.87 -8.35
C GLY A 292 15.59 -4.71 -9.82
N LEU A 293 15.59 -3.47 -10.33
CA LEU A 293 15.84 -3.15 -11.75
C LEU A 293 17.32 -2.92 -12.07
N THR A 294 18.17 -3.06 -11.07
CA THR A 294 19.62 -3.10 -11.24
C THR A 294 20.11 -4.53 -11.10
N THR A 295 21.22 -4.85 -11.75
CA THR A 295 21.83 -6.19 -11.69
C THR A 295 22.16 -6.63 -10.26
N GLY A 296 22.54 -5.70 -9.39
CA GLY A 296 22.89 -5.97 -7.99
C GLY A 296 21.70 -6.14 -7.03
N SER A 297 20.53 -5.57 -7.32
CA SER A 297 19.36 -5.64 -6.42
C SER A 297 18.35 -6.72 -6.76
N ARG A 298 18.35 -7.27 -7.97
CA ARG A 298 17.28 -8.15 -8.46
C ARG A 298 17.02 -9.35 -7.55
N GLN A 299 18.03 -10.14 -7.22
CA GLN A 299 17.87 -11.33 -6.39
C GLN A 299 17.35 -10.97 -4.98
N GLN A 300 17.93 -9.95 -4.36
CA GLN A 300 17.53 -9.52 -3.01
C GLN A 300 16.09 -8.99 -2.99
N ALA A 301 15.69 -8.23 -4.01
CA ALA A 301 14.34 -7.70 -4.15
C ALA A 301 13.32 -8.84 -4.35
N GLU A 302 13.62 -9.81 -5.21
CA GLU A 302 12.77 -10.97 -5.47
C GLU A 302 12.59 -11.84 -4.21
N GLU A 303 13.66 -12.10 -3.46
CA GLU A 303 13.59 -12.89 -2.22
C GLU A 303 12.77 -12.19 -1.13
N GLN A 304 12.96 -10.89 -0.91
CA GLN A 304 12.23 -10.15 0.13
C GLN A 304 10.75 -9.96 -0.23
N ILE A 305 10.47 -9.51 -1.45
CA ILE A 305 9.10 -9.24 -1.92
C ILE A 305 8.33 -10.58 -2.10
N GLY A 306 8.98 -11.60 -2.69
CA GLY A 306 8.40 -12.94 -2.86
C GLY A 306 8.26 -13.71 -1.55
N GLY A 307 9.16 -13.47 -0.58
CA GLY A 307 9.07 -14.00 0.78
C GLY A 307 7.81 -13.54 1.51
N GLY A 308 7.39 -12.28 1.30
CA GLY A 308 6.10 -11.77 1.76
C GLY A 308 4.94 -12.56 1.13
N ALA A 309 4.87 -12.59 -0.20
CA ALA A 309 3.78 -13.26 -0.93
C ALA A 309 3.60 -14.75 -0.57
N SER A 310 4.71 -15.49 -0.37
CA SER A 310 4.67 -16.91 -0.04
C SER A 310 4.18 -17.20 1.39
N ARG A 311 4.44 -16.31 2.36
CA ARG A 311 3.92 -16.42 3.73
C ARG A 311 2.41 -16.26 3.78
N SER A 312 1.84 -15.30 3.05
CA SER A 312 0.38 -15.15 2.89
C SER A 312 -0.28 -16.39 2.27
N LEU A 313 0.33 -16.97 1.23
CA LEU A 313 -0.20 -18.16 0.58
C LEU A 313 -0.22 -19.38 1.52
N LEU A 314 0.83 -19.56 2.31
CA LEU A 314 0.91 -20.62 3.34
C LEU A 314 -0.18 -20.46 4.40
N TRP A 315 -0.39 -19.25 4.93
CA TRP A 315 -1.45 -18.99 5.90
C TRP A 315 -2.84 -19.24 5.32
N THR A 316 -3.09 -18.84 4.08
CA THR A 316 -4.36 -19.08 3.40
C THR A 316 -4.63 -20.57 3.22
N VAL A 317 -3.63 -21.35 2.80
CA VAL A 317 -3.75 -22.82 2.67
C VAL A 317 -3.94 -23.49 4.03
N LEU A 318 -3.24 -23.03 5.09
CA LEU A 318 -3.41 -23.54 6.45
C LEU A 318 -4.79 -23.25 7.01
N ILE A 319 -5.32 -22.04 6.82
CA ILE A 319 -6.68 -21.66 7.25
C ILE A 319 -7.72 -22.47 6.47
N ALA A 320 -7.60 -22.57 5.15
CA ALA A 320 -8.52 -23.37 4.32
C ALA A 320 -8.45 -24.87 4.69
N GLY A 321 -7.25 -25.39 4.93
CA GLY A 321 -7.04 -26.76 5.40
C GLY A 321 -7.62 -27.00 6.79
N GLY A 322 -7.46 -26.04 7.71
CA GLY A 322 -8.03 -26.06 9.06
C GLY A 322 -9.57 -26.03 9.04
N LEU A 323 -10.17 -25.15 8.24
CA LEU A 323 -11.62 -25.10 8.02
C LEU A 323 -12.15 -26.39 7.39
N GLY A 324 -11.43 -26.95 6.41
CA GLY A 324 -11.76 -28.23 5.80
C GLY A 324 -11.69 -29.40 6.80
N ALA A 325 -10.65 -29.43 7.63
CA ALA A 325 -10.49 -30.44 8.68
C ALA A 325 -11.58 -30.31 9.76
N ALA A 326 -11.88 -29.09 10.21
CA ALA A 326 -12.97 -28.81 11.15
C ALA A 326 -14.32 -29.27 10.59
N PHE A 327 -14.61 -28.95 9.32
CA PHE A 327 -15.82 -29.41 8.63
C PHE A 327 -15.91 -30.95 8.56
N LEU A 328 -14.81 -31.63 8.25
CA LEU A 328 -14.76 -33.09 8.22
C LEU A 328 -14.95 -33.72 9.62
N LEU A 329 -14.38 -33.13 10.66
CA LEU A 329 -14.52 -33.60 12.04
C LEU A 329 -15.95 -33.40 12.57
N ILE A 330 -16.60 -32.29 12.20
CA ILE A 330 -18.03 -32.05 12.47
C ILE A 330 -18.89 -33.08 11.73
N LYS A 331 -18.60 -33.35 10.44
CA LYS A 331 -19.35 -34.33 9.64
C LYS A 331 -19.17 -35.77 10.11
N GLN A 332 -18.00 -36.10 10.66
CA GLN A 332 -17.72 -37.42 11.24
C GLN A 332 -18.26 -37.59 12.68
N GLY A 333 -18.91 -36.56 13.25
CA GLY A 333 -19.49 -36.61 14.60
C GLY A 333 -18.44 -36.71 15.72
N ARG A 334 -17.17 -36.40 15.44
CA ARG A 334 -16.06 -36.48 16.41
C ARG A 334 -15.97 -35.23 17.29
N ILE A 335 -16.63 -34.15 16.91
CA ILE A 335 -16.73 -32.90 17.67
C ILE A 335 -18.20 -32.47 17.64
N GLY A 336 -18.78 -32.17 18.81
CA GLY A 336 -20.12 -31.58 18.91
C GLY A 336 -20.19 -30.22 18.21
N THR A 337 -21.41 -29.68 18.04
CA THR A 337 -21.63 -28.37 17.40
C THR A 337 -20.70 -27.29 17.98
N LEU A 338 -20.26 -26.34 17.14
CA LEU A 338 -19.32 -25.25 17.50
C LEU A 338 -19.67 -24.55 18.83
N ALA A 339 -20.97 -24.44 19.15
CA ALA A 339 -21.46 -23.90 20.41
C ALA A 339 -21.04 -24.71 21.65
N GLY A 340 -20.90 -26.04 21.55
CA GLY A 340 -20.48 -26.92 22.65
C GLY A 340 -18.97 -26.93 22.90
N PHE A 341 -18.15 -26.60 21.89
CA PHE A 341 -16.70 -26.46 22.03
C PHE A 341 -16.34 -25.19 22.80
N PHE A 342 -16.92 -24.05 22.41
CA PHE A 342 -16.74 -22.78 23.13
C PHE A 342 -17.31 -22.81 24.56
N ARG A 343 -18.40 -23.55 24.79
CA ARG A 343 -18.99 -23.70 26.13
C ARG A 343 -18.14 -24.55 27.08
N ARG A 344 -17.36 -25.51 26.56
CA ARG A 344 -16.38 -26.30 27.35
C ARG A 344 -15.10 -25.53 27.65
N GLU A 345 -14.57 -24.79 26.67
CA GLU A 345 -13.37 -23.96 26.85
C GLU A 345 -13.62 -22.75 27.78
N ALA A 346 -14.85 -22.20 27.79
CA ALA A 346 -15.23 -21.11 28.68
C ALA A 346 -15.57 -21.55 30.13
N GLY A 347 -15.40 -22.82 30.48
CA GLY A 347 -15.55 -23.32 31.86
C GLY A 347 -16.98 -23.27 32.44
N LEU A 348 -18.01 -23.12 31.60
CA LEU A 348 -19.41 -23.06 32.04
C LEU A 348 -20.05 -24.45 31.92
N ALA A 349 -19.70 -25.34 32.84
CA ALA A 349 -20.44 -26.58 33.08
C ALA A 349 -21.25 -26.42 34.38
N GLU A 350 -22.57 -26.21 34.25
CA GLU A 350 -23.51 -26.33 35.36
C GLU A 350 -23.49 -27.77 35.89
N ARG A 351 -23.46 -27.90 37.22
CA ARG A 351 -23.70 -29.15 37.93
C ARG A 351 -25.20 -29.42 37.88
N ASP A 352 -25.62 -30.36 37.04
CA ASP A 352 -26.91 -31.02 37.24
C ASP A 352 -26.79 -31.91 38.49
N HIS A 353 -27.55 -31.55 39.52
CA HIS A 353 -27.81 -32.37 40.69
C HIS A 353 -28.75 -33.49 40.28
N ASP A 354 -28.22 -34.70 40.11
CA ASP A 354 -29.02 -35.91 40.23
C ASP A 354 -29.44 -36.06 41.69
N SER A 355 -30.75 -36.10 41.93
CA SER A 355 -31.36 -36.55 43.17
C SER A 355 -32.33 -37.67 42.83
N ASP A 356 -31.82 -38.89 42.87
CA ASP A 356 -32.50 -40.19 43.03
C ASP A 356 -31.50 -40.98 43.94
N ASP A 357 -31.82 -41.61 45.07
CA ASP A 357 -33.01 -42.35 45.47
C ASP A 357 -33.12 -42.51 47.01
N GLU A 358 -34.36 -42.60 47.47
CA GLU A 358 -34.95 -43.49 48.50
C GLU A 358 -34.34 -43.64 49.93
N GLN A 359 -35.08 -43.11 50.92
CA GLN A 359 -35.69 -43.91 52.01
C GLN A 359 -36.75 -43.13 52.79
#